data_AF-A0A959FVL5-F1
#
_entry.id   AF-A0A959FVL5-F1
#
_cell.length_a   1.000
_cell.length_b   1.000
_cell.length_c   1.000
_cell.angle_alpha   90.00
_cell.angle_beta   90.00
_cell.angle_gamma   90.00
#
_symmetry.space_group_name_H-M   'P 1'
#
loop_
_entity.id
_entity.type
_entity.pdbx_description
1 polymer ?
#
loop_
_entity_poly.entity_id
_entity_poly.type
_entity_poly.pdbx_seq_one_letter_code
_entity_poly.pdbx_strand_id
1 'polypeptide(L)'
;MQKNWKFFTLIALTLFLASCNMEDEMPQDETVQMTEEEALEIVESALVEDTEGVAKEAQEVEAAVESYALATNCGLSGDTTYSYTLDRPNASGTYAVSWAWELICEGNLPSILEFDRSIQGQYQTPRMESDDVATSTWSVNHLLAGQYYLLNGSYSRTGTQETNFQTTKNFDTELEMSITDLAVDKDTGEILSGLGEFTLIATSSTSTMVEHNGSIEFLGNQEATININGTIYNISW
;
A
#
# COMPACT_ATOMS: atom_id res chain seq x y z
N MET A 1 -57.79 -45.88 -75.78
CA MET A 1 -57.14 -45.37 -74.56
C MET A 1 -55.97 -44.47 -74.99
N GLN A 2 -56.25 -43.22 -75.31
CA GLN A 2 -56.09 -42.02 -74.45
C GLN A 2 -54.64 -41.64 -74.12
N LYS A 3 -54.10 -40.83 -75.04
CA LYS A 3 -53.28 -39.61 -74.94
C LYS A 3 -52.99 -39.03 -73.53
N ASN A 4 -51.88 -38.27 -73.51
CA ASN A 4 -51.52 -37.14 -72.61
C ASN A 4 -50.72 -37.52 -71.34
N TRP A 5 -49.81 -36.71 -70.80
CA TRP A 5 -49.21 -35.41 -71.13
C TRP A 5 -48.20 -35.14 -69.99
N LYS A 6 -47.02 -34.61 -70.31
CA LYS A 6 -45.99 -34.26 -69.32
C LYS A 6 -46.46 -33.13 -68.41
N PHE A 7 -46.47 -33.30 -67.09
CA PHE A 7 -46.44 -32.16 -66.18
C PHE A 7 -45.27 -32.30 -65.21
N PHE A 8 -44.45 -31.28 -65.26
CA PHE A 8 -43.20 -31.04 -64.56
C PHE A 8 -43.59 -30.24 -63.32
N THR A 9 -43.42 -30.79 -62.13
CA THR A 9 -43.68 -30.05 -60.88
C THR A 9 -42.38 -29.94 -60.11
N LEU A 10 -41.81 -28.74 -60.23
CA LEU A 10 -40.65 -28.21 -59.53
C LEU A 10 -41.05 -27.99 -58.06
N ILE A 11 -40.48 -28.78 -57.13
CA ILE A 11 -40.62 -28.53 -55.69
C ILE A 11 -39.49 -27.58 -55.30
N ALA A 12 -39.87 -26.32 -55.05
CA ALA A 12 -39.01 -25.30 -54.49
C ALA A 12 -38.65 -25.65 -53.05
N LEU A 13 -37.37 -25.93 -52.81
CA LEU A 13 -36.79 -26.11 -51.49
C LEU A 13 -36.62 -24.72 -50.86
N THR A 14 -37.60 -24.27 -50.07
CA THR A 14 -37.52 -23.05 -49.29
C THR A 14 -36.51 -23.21 -48.15
N LEU A 15 -35.42 -22.46 -48.25
CA LEU A 15 -34.46 -22.16 -47.20
C LEU A 15 -35.18 -21.52 -46.01
N PHE A 16 -35.35 -22.27 -44.91
CA PHE A 16 -35.51 -21.66 -43.60
C PHE A 16 -34.11 -21.46 -43.01
N LEU A 17 -33.55 -20.27 -43.23
CA LEU A 17 -32.50 -19.75 -42.37
C LEU A 17 -33.16 -19.46 -41.01
N ALA A 18 -33.01 -20.39 -40.07
CA ALA A 18 -33.18 -20.07 -38.66
C ALA A 18 -32.03 -19.11 -38.30
N SER A 19 -32.30 -17.81 -38.41
CA SER A 19 -31.52 -16.79 -37.73
C SER A 19 -31.77 -16.98 -36.25
N CYS A 20 -30.96 -17.82 -35.60
CA CYS A 20 -30.72 -17.64 -34.18
C CYS A 20 -30.05 -16.27 -34.06
N ASN A 21 -30.82 -15.25 -33.69
CA ASN A 21 -30.24 -14.21 -32.86
C ASN A 21 -29.77 -14.95 -31.60
N MET A 22 -28.49 -15.32 -31.58
CA MET A 22 -27.77 -15.32 -30.32
C MET A 22 -27.88 -13.86 -29.89
N GLU A 23 -28.85 -13.57 -29.04
CA GLU A 23 -28.72 -12.47 -28.12
C GLU A 23 -27.40 -12.78 -27.42
N ASP A 24 -26.35 -12.08 -27.86
CA ASP A 24 -25.13 -11.99 -27.08
C ASP A 24 -25.61 -11.54 -25.71
N GLU A 25 -25.64 -12.48 -24.76
CA GLU A 25 -25.63 -12.15 -23.35
C GLU A 25 -24.39 -11.27 -23.20
N MET A 26 -24.62 -9.96 -23.22
CA MET A 26 -23.60 -8.99 -22.85
C MET A 26 -23.00 -9.53 -21.56
N PRO A 27 -21.66 -9.73 -21.49
CA PRO A 27 -21.06 -10.19 -20.26
C PRO A 27 -21.58 -9.25 -19.17
N GLN A 28 -22.23 -9.83 -18.15
CA GLN A 28 -22.52 -9.08 -16.94
C GLN A 28 -21.21 -8.44 -16.54
N ASP A 29 -21.22 -7.13 -16.39
CA ASP A 29 -20.10 -6.34 -15.90
C ASP A 29 -19.72 -6.95 -14.54
N GLU A 30 -18.72 -7.84 -14.54
CA GLU A 30 -18.24 -8.44 -13.31
C GLU A 30 -17.66 -7.29 -12.51
N THR A 31 -18.34 -6.93 -11.42
CA THR A 31 -17.89 -5.88 -10.53
C THR A 31 -16.48 -6.26 -10.07
N VAL A 32 -15.48 -5.49 -10.51
CA VAL A 32 -14.10 -5.68 -10.08
C VAL A 32 -14.05 -5.29 -8.60
N GLN A 33 -14.03 -6.31 -7.74
CA GLN A 33 -13.90 -6.15 -6.29
C GLN A 33 -12.50 -6.55 -5.84
N MET A 34 -11.99 -5.79 -4.87
CA MET A 34 -10.78 -6.11 -4.14
C MET A 34 -11.04 -7.29 -3.22
N THR A 35 -10.10 -8.23 -3.20
CA THR A 35 -10.06 -9.36 -2.28
C THR A 35 -9.23 -9.02 -1.04
N GLU A 36 -9.38 -9.79 0.04
CA GLU A 36 -8.55 -9.59 1.24
C GLU A 36 -7.06 -9.83 0.98
N GLU A 37 -6.70 -10.73 0.07
CA GLU A 37 -5.32 -10.97 -0.32
C GLU A 37 -4.73 -9.76 -1.08
N GLU A 38 -5.50 -9.11 -1.95
CA GLU A 38 -5.08 -7.88 -2.62
C GLU A 38 -4.96 -6.71 -1.63
N ALA A 39 -5.87 -6.61 -0.66
CA ALA A 39 -5.79 -5.64 0.42
C ALA A 39 -4.54 -5.87 1.29
N LEU A 40 -4.23 -7.13 1.61
CA LEU A 40 -3.04 -7.51 2.37
C LEU A 40 -1.76 -7.03 1.69
N GLU A 41 -1.62 -7.22 0.38
CA GLU A 41 -0.42 -6.78 -0.36
C GLU A 41 -0.22 -5.27 -0.31
N ILE A 42 -1.31 -4.48 -0.35
CA ILE A 42 -1.26 -3.02 -0.27
C ILE A 42 -0.85 -2.58 1.13
N VAL A 43 -1.39 -3.23 2.16
CA VAL A 43 -1.02 -2.94 3.55
C VAL A 43 0.43 -3.36 3.81
N GLU A 44 0.86 -4.53 3.34
CA GLU A 44 2.23 -5.02 3.46
C GLU A 44 3.23 -4.07 2.79
N SER A 45 2.94 -3.58 1.58
CA SER A 45 3.82 -2.61 0.90
C SER A 45 3.94 -1.27 1.66
N ALA A 46 2.97 -0.92 2.50
CA ALA A 46 3.07 0.24 3.38
C ALA A 46 3.88 -0.02 4.66
N LEU A 47 4.29 -1.26 4.93
CA LEU A 47 5.08 -1.63 6.11
C LEU A 47 6.54 -1.91 5.80
N VAL A 48 6.85 -2.48 4.62
CA VAL A 48 8.19 -2.96 4.31
C VAL A 48 9.13 -1.88 3.76
N GLU A 49 10.44 -2.10 3.93
CA GLU A 49 11.47 -1.09 3.62
C GLU A 49 11.59 -0.79 2.12
N ASP A 50 11.55 -1.86 1.32
CA ASP A 50 11.78 -1.81 -0.13
C ASP A 50 10.70 -1.02 -0.90
N THR A 51 9.59 -0.69 -0.25
CA THR A 51 8.48 0.09 -0.82
C THR A 51 8.19 1.35 -0.03
N GLU A 52 9.20 1.85 0.70
CA GLU A 52 9.14 3.10 1.47
C GLU A 52 8.10 3.10 2.60
N GLY A 53 7.82 1.91 3.15
CA GLY A 53 6.87 1.75 4.24
C GLY A 53 7.43 2.13 5.62
N VAL A 54 6.63 1.87 6.65
CA VAL A 54 6.92 2.22 8.06
C VAL A 54 8.31 1.72 8.53
N ALA A 55 8.75 0.54 8.10
CA ALA A 55 10.08 0.04 8.45
C ALA A 55 11.21 0.92 7.90
N LYS A 56 11.03 1.49 6.70
CA LYS A 56 12.01 2.44 6.16
C LYS A 56 12.04 3.74 6.96
N GLU A 57 10.87 4.21 7.37
CA GLU A 57 10.75 5.43 8.18
C GLU A 57 11.37 5.27 9.56
N ALA A 58 11.25 4.08 10.18
CA ALA A 58 11.90 3.78 11.45
C ALA A 58 13.43 3.98 11.37
N GLN A 59 14.07 3.49 10.30
CA GLN A 59 15.50 3.68 10.05
C GLN A 59 15.86 5.16 9.82
N GLU A 60 15.03 5.91 9.10
CA GLU A 60 15.28 7.33 8.84
C GLU A 60 15.11 8.18 10.10
N VAL A 61 14.12 7.87 10.93
CA VAL A 61 13.91 8.50 12.23
C VAL A 61 15.09 8.22 13.16
N GLU A 62 15.57 6.98 13.22
CA GLU A 62 16.77 6.61 13.99
C GLU A 62 17.96 7.49 13.58
N ALA A 63 18.29 7.54 12.28
CA ALA A 63 19.39 8.34 11.76
C ALA A 63 19.21 9.85 12.01
N ALA A 64 17.96 10.35 11.95
CA ALA A 64 17.64 11.74 12.25
C ALA A 64 17.86 12.05 13.74
N VAL A 65 17.42 11.17 14.64
CA VAL A 65 17.63 11.33 16.08
C VAL A 65 19.12 11.33 16.41
N GLU A 66 19.91 10.39 15.87
CA GLU A 66 21.37 10.37 16.07
C GLU A 66 22.04 11.67 15.62
N SER A 67 21.59 12.21 14.49
CA SER A 67 22.16 13.42 13.90
C SER A 67 21.76 14.69 14.64
N TYR A 68 20.51 14.76 15.13
CA TYR A 68 19.89 16.02 15.51
C TYR A 68 19.47 16.13 16.98
N ALA A 69 19.26 15.03 17.71
CA ALA A 69 18.82 15.06 19.13
C ALA A 69 19.95 15.42 20.11
N LEU A 70 20.65 16.51 19.81
CA LEU A 70 21.73 17.07 20.61
C LEU A 70 21.22 18.27 21.41
N ALA A 71 21.74 18.45 22.63
CA ALA A 71 21.38 19.61 23.47
C ALA A 71 21.62 20.97 22.79
N THR A 72 22.59 21.05 21.88
CA THR A 72 22.87 22.26 21.09
C THR A 72 21.81 22.58 20.05
N ASN A 73 21.00 21.60 19.67
CA ASN A 73 19.94 21.74 18.67
C ASN A 73 18.57 21.96 19.32
N CYS A 74 18.51 22.16 20.63
CA CYS A 74 17.26 22.38 21.33
C CYS A 74 16.48 23.58 20.79
N GLY A 75 15.21 23.35 20.43
CA GLY A 75 14.32 24.35 19.84
C GLY A 75 14.64 24.70 18.40
N LEU A 76 15.51 23.92 17.73
CA LEU A 76 15.76 24.04 16.31
C LEU A 76 14.87 23.09 15.52
N SER A 77 14.67 23.45 14.26
CA SER A 77 14.07 22.60 13.24
C SER A 77 14.95 22.59 11.99
N GLY A 78 14.74 21.59 11.15
CA GLY A 78 15.43 21.45 9.88
C GLY A 78 14.59 20.67 8.88
N ASP A 79 14.98 20.74 7.62
CA ASP A 79 14.33 20.01 6.53
C ASP A 79 15.37 19.51 5.52
N THR A 80 14.96 18.53 4.73
CA THR A 80 15.73 18.09 3.58
C THR A 80 14.83 17.56 2.47
N THR A 81 15.37 17.51 1.26
CA THR A 81 14.75 16.85 0.12
C THR A 81 15.82 16.11 -0.67
N TYR A 82 15.48 14.92 -1.16
CA TYR A 82 16.36 14.13 -2.02
C TYR A 82 15.55 13.21 -2.93
N SER A 83 16.22 12.61 -3.91
CA SER A 83 15.59 11.62 -4.79
C SER A 83 16.58 10.52 -5.11
N TYR A 84 16.07 9.30 -5.26
CA TYR A 84 16.90 8.14 -5.54
C TYR A 84 16.11 7.04 -6.27
N THR A 85 16.83 6.05 -6.77
CA THR A 85 16.28 4.86 -7.40
C THR A 85 16.71 3.64 -6.60
N LEU A 86 15.75 2.76 -6.31
CA LEU A 86 15.97 1.44 -5.75
C LEU A 86 15.99 0.41 -6.88
N ASP A 87 16.98 -0.48 -6.85
CA ASP A 87 17.11 -1.60 -7.78
C ASP A 87 17.52 -2.86 -6.99
N ARG A 88 16.53 -3.66 -6.59
CA ARG A 88 16.68 -4.93 -5.87
C ARG A 88 15.99 -6.04 -6.68
N PRO A 89 16.39 -7.32 -6.49
CA PRO A 89 15.77 -8.44 -7.22
C PRO A 89 14.25 -8.54 -7.08
N ASN A 90 13.68 -8.10 -5.96
CA ASN A 90 12.26 -8.25 -5.64
C ASN A 90 11.53 -6.90 -5.49
N ALA A 91 12.22 -5.78 -5.69
CA ALA A 91 11.64 -4.46 -5.61
C ALA A 91 12.49 -3.47 -6.39
N SER A 92 11.84 -2.64 -7.20
CA SER A 92 12.50 -1.50 -7.85
C SER A 92 11.59 -0.30 -7.79
N GLY A 93 12.15 0.90 -7.69
CA GLY A 93 11.36 2.10 -7.58
C GLY A 93 12.15 3.38 -7.75
N THR A 94 11.45 4.49 -7.95
CA THR A 94 12.02 5.83 -7.95
C THR A 94 11.23 6.69 -6.98
N TYR A 95 11.95 7.38 -6.09
CA TYR A 95 11.36 8.12 -5.00
C TYR A 95 11.91 9.53 -4.95
N ALA A 96 11.02 10.49 -4.71
CA ALA A 96 11.33 11.84 -4.27
C ALA A 96 10.86 11.97 -2.83
N VAL A 97 11.80 12.14 -1.91
CA VAL A 97 11.56 12.19 -0.47
C VAL A 97 11.79 13.61 0.03
N SER A 98 10.90 14.06 0.90
CA SER A 98 11.03 15.28 1.68
C SER A 98 10.74 14.96 3.14
N TRP A 99 11.53 15.52 4.05
CA TRP A 99 11.22 15.43 5.47
C TRP A 99 11.59 16.72 6.19
N ALA A 100 10.97 16.91 7.35
CA ALA A 100 11.25 17.97 8.29
C ALA A 100 11.31 17.41 9.72
N TRP A 101 12.06 18.06 10.60
CA TRP A 101 12.06 17.75 12.02
C TRP A 101 12.07 19.00 12.88
N GLU A 102 11.55 18.86 14.10
CA GLU A 102 11.65 19.86 15.17
C GLU A 102 12.08 19.17 16.47
N LEU A 103 13.10 19.72 17.15
CA LEU A 103 13.58 19.19 18.43
C LEU A 103 13.01 19.98 19.61
N ILE A 104 12.08 19.37 20.33
CA ILE A 104 11.45 19.92 21.52
C ILE A 104 12.25 19.50 22.76
N CYS A 105 12.57 20.47 23.61
CA CYS A 105 13.42 20.26 24.80
C CYS A 105 12.76 20.67 26.11
N GLU A 106 13.12 19.96 27.17
CA GLU A 106 12.85 20.36 28.55
C GLU A 106 14.08 21.09 29.10
N GLY A 107 14.06 22.42 29.00
CA GLY A 107 15.25 23.23 29.23
C GLY A 107 16.26 23.01 28.11
N ASN A 108 17.42 22.41 28.43
CA ASN A 108 18.48 22.09 27.46
C ASN A 108 18.59 20.59 27.17
N LEU A 109 17.61 19.79 27.60
CA LEU A 109 17.61 18.35 27.36
C LEU A 109 16.62 18.01 26.25
N PRO A 110 17.08 17.41 25.15
CA PRO A 110 16.21 16.80 24.13
C PRO A 110 15.15 15.89 24.76
N SER A 111 13.88 16.15 24.45
CA SER A 111 12.75 15.40 24.99
C SER A 111 11.98 14.68 23.88
N ILE A 112 11.55 15.43 22.87
CA ILE A 112 10.75 14.92 21.73
C ILE A 112 11.37 15.42 20.43
N LEU A 113 11.47 14.54 19.43
CA LEU A 113 11.71 14.92 18.04
C LEU A 113 10.39 14.72 17.30
N GLU A 114 9.82 15.80 16.79
CA GLU A 114 8.72 15.70 15.83
C GLU A 114 9.34 15.54 14.44
N PHE A 115 8.83 14.60 13.65
CA PHE A 115 9.36 14.26 12.34
C PHE A 115 8.22 14.07 11.34
N ASP A 116 8.23 14.88 10.29
CA ASP A 116 7.24 14.84 9.21
C ASP A 116 7.93 14.37 7.93
N ARG A 117 7.25 13.51 7.16
CA ARG A 117 7.80 12.99 5.91
C ARG A 117 6.75 12.98 4.82
N SER A 118 7.19 13.22 3.58
CA SER A 118 6.37 13.05 2.38
C SER A 118 7.21 12.47 1.25
N ILE A 119 6.62 11.51 0.56
CA ILE A 119 7.21 10.81 -0.57
C ILE A 119 6.28 10.93 -1.75
N GLN A 120 6.87 11.12 -2.93
CA GLN A 120 6.23 10.76 -4.19
C GLN A 120 7.08 9.68 -4.85
N GLY A 121 6.49 8.57 -5.26
CA GLY A 121 7.26 7.52 -5.89
C GLY A 121 6.46 6.47 -6.62
N GLN A 122 7.18 5.78 -7.49
CA GLN A 122 6.70 4.61 -8.21
C GLN A 122 7.51 3.40 -7.78
N TYR A 123 6.86 2.26 -7.62
CA TYR A 123 7.56 1.02 -7.32
C TYR A 123 6.92 -0.18 -8.01
N GLN A 124 7.71 -1.23 -8.13
CA GLN A 124 7.32 -2.50 -8.68
C GLN A 124 7.87 -3.63 -7.81
N THR A 125 6.99 -4.57 -7.45
CA THR A 125 7.28 -5.85 -6.82
C THR A 125 6.78 -6.98 -7.73
N PRO A 126 7.05 -8.26 -7.43
CA PRO A 126 6.48 -9.38 -8.20
C PRO A 126 4.95 -9.41 -8.25
N ARG A 127 4.26 -8.76 -7.30
CA ARG A 127 2.80 -8.82 -7.15
C ARG A 127 2.11 -7.49 -7.35
N MET A 128 2.84 -6.38 -7.46
CA MET A 128 2.26 -5.05 -7.50
C MET A 128 3.12 -4.07 -8.28
N GLU A 129 2.48 -3.20 -9.06
CA GLU A 129 3.05 -1.95 -9.55
C GLU A 129 2.26 -0.79 -8.96
N SER A 130 2.94 0.31 -8.67
CA SER A 130 2.36 1.41 -7.91
C SER A 130 2.91 2.77 -8.33
N ASP A 131 2.06 3.78 -8.24
CA ASP A 131 2.39 5.20 -8.34
C ASP A 131 1.65 5.97 -7.24
N ASP A 132 2.39 6.31 -6.18
CA ASP A 132 1.82 6.73 -4.91
C ASP A 132 2.49 7.98 -4.34
N VAL A 133 1.72 8.64 -3.48
CA VAL A 133 2.20 9.62 -2.52
C VAL A 133 2.01 9.05 -1.12
N ALA A 134 3.06 9.10 -0.30
CA ALA A 134 2.98 8.77 1.11
C ALA A 134 3.28 10.00 1.96
N THR A 135 2.63 10.12 3.11
CA THR A 135 2.92 11.15 4.12
C THR A 135 2.85 10.55 5.51
N SER A 136 3.72 10.99 6.42
CA SER A 136 3.70 10.56 7.80
C SER A 136 4.09 11.66 8.76
N THR A 137 3.66 11.48 10.01
CA THR A 137 3.99 12.35 11.14
C THR A 137 4.34 11.48 12.34
N TRP A 138 5.46 11.79 12.99
CA TRP A 138 6.00 10.99 14.09
C TRP A 138 6.41 11.86 15.27
N SER A 139 5.91 11.53 16.44
CA SER A 139 6.41 12.04 17.72
C SER A 139 7.34 11.01 18.35
N VAL A 140 8.63 11.33 18.38
CA VAL A 140 9.69 10.41 18.79
C VAL A 140 10.12 10.73 20.21
N ASN A 141 9.94 9.77 21.10
CA ASN A 141 10.25 9.87 22.52
C ASN A 141 11.44 8.98 22.89
N HIS A 142 11.82 9.02 24.18
CA HIS A 142 12.95 8.27 24.74
C HIS A 142 14.29 8.60 24.07
N LEU A 143 14.49 9.84 23.60
CA LEU A 143 15.69 10.23 22.88
C LEU A 143 16.98 9.91 23.66
N LEU A 144 17.03 10.26 24.95
CA LEU A 144 18.24 10.15 25.77
C LEU A 144 18.33 8.91 26.69
N ALA A 145 17.24 8.15 26.84
CA ALA A 145 17.16 7.03 27.79
C ALA A 145 16.61 5.76 27.12
N GLY A 146 16.85 4.60 27.75
CA GLY A 146 16.41 3.31 27.21
C GLY A 146 17.23 2.84 26.00
N GLN A 147 16.88 1.65 25.51
CA GLN A 147 17.54 1.00 24.36
C GLN A 147 16.77 1.19 23.04
N TYR A 148 15.62 1.85 23.09
CA TYR A 148 14.76 2.07 21.94
C TYR A 148 14.19 3.48 21.94
N TYR A 149 13.89 4.00 20.75
CA TYR A 149 13.02 5.14 20.54
C TYR A 149 11.57 4.69 20.56
N LEU A 150 10.68 5.51 21.11
CA LEU A 150 9.24 5.24 21.14
C LEU A 150 8.53 6.20 20.19
N LEU A 151 8.03 5.68 19.08
CA LEU A 151 7.37 6.43 18.03
C LEU A 151 5.85 6.28 18.16
N ASN A 152 5.16 7.41 18.04
CA ASN A 152 3.70 7.46 17.90
C ASN A 152 3.37 8.40 16.75
N GLY A 153 2.44 8.01 15.88
CA GLY A 153 2.25 8.76 14.66
C GLY A 153 1.15 8.26 13.74
N SER A 154 1.17 8.80 12.54
CA SER A 154 0.29 8.41 11.45
C SER A 154 1.07 8.25 10.17
N TYR A 155 0.58 7.38 9.30
CA TYR A 155 1.11 7.15 7.96
C TYR A 155 -0.07 7.04 7.00
N SER A 156 -0.01 7.79 5.91
CA SER A 156 -0.99 7.79 4.82
C SER A 156 -0.30 7.44 3.52
N ARG A 157 -0.94 6.64 2.68
CA ARG A 157 -0.50 6.31 1.33
C ARG A 157 -1.67 6.34 0.37
N THR A 158 -1.60 7.23 -0.61
CA THR A 158 -2.63 7.40 -1.64
C THR A 158 -2.01 7.25 -3.02
N GLY A 159 -2.67 6.50 -3.90
CA GLY A 159 -2.17 6.31 -5.26
C GLY A 159 -2.89 5.25 -6.05
N THR A 160 -2.26 4.79 -7.12
CA THR A 160 -2.78 3.75 -8.00
C THR A 160 -2.00 2.46 -7.81
N GLN A 161 -2.72 1.35 -7.63
CA GLN A 161 -2.14 0.01 -7.50
C GLN A 161 -2.59 -0.86 -8.66
N GLU A 162 -1.63 -1.40 -9.41
CA GLU A 162 -1.84 -2.50 -10.34
C GLU A 162 -1.40 -3.81 -9.66
N THR A 163 -2.38 -4.59 -9.21
CA THR A 163 -2.13 -5.90 -8.60
C THR A 163 -1.94 -6.97 -9.67
N ASN A 164 -0.88 -7.76 -9.55
CA ASN A 164 -0.53 -8.87 -10.44
C ASN A 164 -0.82 -10.22 -9.78
N PHE A 165 -2.02 -10.36 -9.19
CA PHE A 165 -2.44 -11.56 -8.47
C PHE A 165 -3.44 -12.38 -9.28
N GLN A 166 -2.95 -13.39 -10.02
CA GLN A 166 -3.71 -14.25 -10.94
C GLN A 166 -4.34 -13.54 -12.15
N THR A 167 -4.98 -12.38 -11.93
CA THR A 167 -5.54 -11.48 -12.92
C THR A 167 -5.11 -10.05 -12.58
N THR A 168 -4.66 -9.30 -13.57
CA THR A 168 -4.28 -7.90 -13.37
C THR A 168 -5.52 -7.05 -13.05
N LYS A 169 -5.51 -6.38 -11.89
CA LYS A 169 -6.55 -5.42 -11.49
C LYS A 169 -5.93 -4.10 -11.08
N ASN A 170 -6.65 -3.03 -11.39
CA ASN A 170 -6.25 -1.66 -11.08
C ASN A 170 -7.19 -1.05 -10.04
N PHE A 171 -6.60 -0.42 -9.02
CA PHE A 171 -7.32 0.25 -7.94
C PHE A 171 -6.73 1.62 -7.66
N ASP A 172 -7.59 2.62 -7.47
CA ASP A 172 -7.21 3.84 -6.74
C ASP A 172 -7.36 3.54 -5.24
N THR A 173 -6.31 3.78 -4.46
CA THR A 173 -6.26 3.39 -3.04
C THR A 173 -5.92 4.57 -2.15
N GLU A 174 -6.57 4.63 -0.99
CA GLU A 174 -6.25 5.51 0.14
C GLU A 174 -6.08 4.61 1.37
N LEU A 175 -4.86 4.52 1.89
CA LEU A 175 -4.51 3.80 3.10
C LEU A 175 -4.15 4.81 4.18
N GLU A 176 -4.83 4.73 5.31
CA GLU A 176 -4.53 5.51 6.51
C GLU A 176 -4.15 4.56 7.65
N MET A 177 -3.07 4.86 8.36
CA MET A 177 -2.59 4.10 9.51
C MET A 177 -2.36 5.02 10.70
N SER A 178 -2.82 4.60 11.88
CA SER A 178 -2.43 5.18 13.16
C SER A 178 -1.55 4.18 13.90
N ILE A 179 -0.36 4.61 14.29
CA ILE A 179 0.66 3.75 14.88
C ILE A 179 0.99 4.26 16.28
N THR A 180 1.00 3.33 17.23
CA THR A 180 1.19 3.60 18.66
C THR A 180 2.22 2.65 19.26
N ASP A 181 2.98 3.18 20.21
CA ASP A 181 4.00 2.47 20.95
C ASP A 181 4.99 1.69 20.06
N LEU A 182 5.35 2.24 18.88
CA LEU A 182 6.31 1.63 17.97
C LEU A 182 7.71 1.80 18.57
N ALA A 183 8.25 0.71 19.10
CA ALA A 183 9.59 0.65 19.66
C ALA A 183 10.60 0.37 18.55
N VAL A 184 11.56 1.26 18.38
CA VAL A 184 12.63 1.17 17.36
C VAL A 184 13.97 1.08 18.06
N ASP A 185 14.77 0.07 17.75
CA ASP A 185 16.11 -0.12 18.33
C ASP A 185 17.03 1.05 17.97
N LYS A 186 17.77 1.56 18.95
CA LYS A 186 18.64 2.73 18.74
C LYS A 186 19.92 2.42 17.97
N ASP A 187 20.37 1.17 17.98
CA ASP A 187 21.62 0.78 17.34
C ASP A 187 21.38 0.29 15.90
N THR A 188 20.19 -0.28 15.61
CA THR A 188 19.90 -0.87 14.30
C THR A 188 18.81 -0.15 13.49
N GLY A 189 17.97 0.66 14.14
CA GLY A 189 16.79 1.25 13.50
C GLY A 189 15.68 0.24 13.20
N GLU A 190 15.82 -1.01 13.65
CA GLU A 190 14.82 -2.05 13.44
C GLU A 190 13.64 -1.88 14.39
N ILE A 191 12.44 -2.16 13.88
CA ILE A 191 11.23 -2.21 14.71
C ILE A 191 11.34 -3.43 15.65
N LEU A 192 11.11 -3.22 16.94
CA LEU A 192 11.11 -4.24 17.99
C LEU A 192 9.70 -4.68 18.38
N SER A 193 8.74 -3.75 18.37
CA SER A 193 7.34 -3.99 18.68
C SER A 193 6.50 -2.76 18.35
N GLY A 194 5.18 -2.89 18.33
CA GLY A 194 4.27 -1.76 18.18
C GLY A 194 2.88 -2.20 17.78
N LEU A 195 1.94 -1.27 17.79
CA LEU A 195 0.56 -1.50 17.37
C LEU A 195 0.15 -0.49 16.31
N GLY A 196 -0.62 -0.94 15.33
CA GLY A 196 -1.22 -0.10 14.31
C GLY A 196 -2.69 -0.43 14.12
N GLU A 197 -3.47 0.57 13.74
CA GLU A 197 -4.81 0.40 13.18
C GLU A 197 -4.80 1.03 11.79
N PHE A 198 -5.50 0.42 10.83
CA PHE A 198 -5.55 0.93 9.46
C PHE A 198 -6.95 0.93 8.88
N THR A 199 -7.16 1.85 7.94
CA THR A 199 -8.30 1.89 7.03
C THR A 199 -7.77 1.96 5.60
N LEU A 200 -8.17 1.00 4.77
CA LEU A 200 -7.88 0.97 3.35
C LEU A 200 -9.18 1.16 2.57
N ILE A 201 -9.24 2.20 1.75
CA ILE A 201 -10.30 2.44 0.78
C ILE A 201 -9.75 2.13 -0.60
N ALA A 202 -10.41 1.25 -1.34
CA ALA A 202 -10.06 0.93 -2.71
C ALA A 202 -11.23 1.18 -3.65
N THR A 203 -10.96 1.90 -4.73
CA THR A 203 -11.92 2.18 -5.81
C THR A 203 -11.46 1.49 -7.09
N SER A 204 -12.28 0.59 -7.62
CA SER A 204 -11.98 -0.08 -8.88
C SER A 204 -12.36 0.78 -10.10
N SER A 205 -11.88 0.37 -11.28
CA SER A 205 -12.25 0.99 -12.57
C SER A 205 -13.76 1.01 -12.86
N THR A 206 -14.54 0.13 -12.20
CA THR A 206 -16.01 0.11 -12.27
C THR A 206 -16.68 1.06 -11.27
N SER A 207 -15.89 1.88 -10.56
CA SER A 207 -16.30 2.78 -9.48
C SER A 207 -16.93 2.08 -8.27
N THR A 208 -16.64 0.78 -8.09
CA THR A 208 -17.00 0.07 -6.85
C THR A 208 -15.98 0.42 -5.78
N MET A 209 -16.46 0.98 -4.66
CA MET A 209 -15.66 1.28 -3.49
C MET A 209 -15.77 0.15 -2.47
N VAL A 210 -14.64 -0.31 -1.96
CA VAL A 210 -14.54 -1.28 -0.88
C VAL A 210 -13.67 -0.70 0.23
N GLU A 211 -14.08 -0.88 1.48
CA GLU A 211 -13.34 -0.44 2.66
C GLU A 211 -12.92 -1.67 3.47
N HIS A 212 -11.64 -1.74 3.82
CA HIS A 212 -11.07 -2.73 4.72
C HIS A 212 -10.51 -2.01 5.95
N ASN A 213 -10.94 -2.46 7.13
CA ASN A 213 -10.37 -2.01 8.39
C ASN A 213 -9.64 -3.17 9.06
N GLY A 214 -8.58 -2.85 9.79
CA GLY A 214 -7.80 -3.87 10.46
C GLY A 214 -6.77 -3.31 11.42
N SER A 215 -6.04 -4.25 12.02
CA SER A 215 -4.99 -3.95 12.99
C SER A 215 -3.67 -4.59 12.57
N ILE A 216 -2.58 -4.01 13.05
CA ILE A 216 -1.20 -4.44 12.83
C ILE A 216 -0.55 -4.63 14.20
N GLU A 217 0.10 -5.77 14.41
CA GLU A 217 0.97 -5.99 15.56
C GLU A 217 2.39 -6.24 15.05
N PHE A 218 3.30 -5.31 15.32
CA PHE A 218 4.71 -5.48 15.01
C PHE A 218 5.33 -6.39 16.07
N LEU A 219 6.01 -7.46 15.63
CA LEU A 219 6.56 -8.52 16.49
C LEU A 219 8.08 -8.43 16.69
N GLY A 220 8.72 -7.49 15.99
CA GLY A 220 10.16 -7.40 15.89
C GLY A 220 10.75 -8.41 14.89
N ASN A 221 12.07 -8.40 14.72
CA ASN A 221 12.78 -9.27 13.76
C ASN A 221 12.20 -9.19 12.33
N GLN A 222 11.71 -8.02 11.92
CA GLN A 222 11.05 -7.78 10.63
C GLN A 222 9.80 -8.66 10.42
N GLU A 223 9.06 -8.95 11.49
CA GLU A 223 7.79 -9.68 11.43
C GLU A 223 6.64 -8.81 11.95
N ALA A 224 5.45 -9.01 11.37
CA ALA A 224 4.21 -8.44 11.88
C ALA A 224 3.02 -9.37 11.63
N THR A 225 1.96 -9.18 12.42
CA THR A 225 0.64 -9.75 12.11
C THR A 225 -0.30 -8.65 11.63
N ILE A 226 -1.08 -8.95 10.59
CA ILE A 226 -2.12 -8.08 10.05
C ILE A 226 -3.45 -8.79 10.22
N ASN A 227 -4.40 -8.15 10.88
CA ASN A 227 -5.75 -8.65 11.03
C ASN A 227 -6.70 -7.86 10.13
N ILE A 228 -7.26 -8.50 9.11
CA ILE A 228 -8.26 -7.92 8.21
C ILE A 228 -9.58 -8.66 8.43
N ASN A 229 -10.61 -7.95 8.87
CA ASN A 229 -11.96 -8.52 9.11
C ASN A 229 -12.00 -9.78 10.01
N GLY A 230 -11.01 -9.98 10.89
CA GLY A 230 -10.90 -11.16 11.77
C GLY A 230 -10.00 -12.28 11.22
N THR A 231 -9.52 -12.16 9.98
CA THR A 231 -8.51 -13.05 9.40
C THR A 231 -7.12 -12.52 9.73
N ILE A 232 -6.27 -13.37 10.33
CA ILE A 232 -4.90 -13.01 10.71
C ILE A 232 -3.92 -13.52 9.65
N TYR A 233 -3.10 -12.62 9.16
CA TYR A 233 -2.01 -12.85 8.22
C TYR A 233 -0.69 -12.55 8.91
N ASN A 234 0.31 -13.41 8.71
CA ASN A 234 1.67 -13.16 9.18
C ASN A 234 2.53 -12.73 7.99
N ILE A 235 3.24 -11.63 8.14
CA ILE A 235 4.17 -11.10 7.14
C ILE A 235 5.58 -11.04 7.71
N SER A 236 6.56 -11.07 6.81
CA SER A 236 7.98 -10.95 7.14
C SER A 236 8.72 -10.26 6.00
N TRP A 237 9.68 -9.39 6.31
CA TRP A 237 10.51 -8.70 5.33
C TRP A 237 12.02 -8.86 5.58
#